data_AF-A0A842QFN9-F1
#
_entry.id   AF-A0A842QFN9-F1
#
_cell.length_a   1.000
_cell.length_b   1.000
_cell.length_c   1.000
_cell.angle_alpha   90.00
_cell.angle_beta   90.00
_cell.angle_gamma   90.00
#
_symmetry.space_group_name_H-M   'P 1'
#
loop_
_entity.id
_entity.type
_entity.pdbx_description
1 polymer ?
#
loop_
_entity_poly.entity_id
_entity_poly.type
_entity_poly.pdbx_seq_one_letter_code
_entity_poly.pdbx_strand_id
1 'polypeptide(L)'
;MTGRGTKNNIHINRGKPKATPSILASIPQCLRTALMEKIDESKECKNSLLISSNTLANRFILNQWGIRPSQRRQYTNLFSVVRERCRTLFNYYSKRRKIQWNDGEKSYYFGVHRFDKVRGNVILRFVSIPPDRQWAF
;
A
#
# COMPACT_ATOMS: atom_id res chain seq x y z
N MET A 1 -0.50 25.41 -28.28
CA MET A 1 0.06 25.63 -26.93
C MET A 1 0.26 24.27 -26.27
N THR A 2 1.48 23.76 -26.30
CA THR A 2 1.85 22.40 -25.85
C THR A 2 2.40 22.45 -24.43
N GLY A 3 1.56 22.11 -23.44
CA GLY A 3 1.98 21.98 -22.05
C GLY A 3 2.82 20.72 -21.83
N ARG A 4 4.13 20.89 -21.63
CA ARG A 4 5.05 19.82 -21.21
C ARG A 4 4.77 19.51 -19.73
N GLY A 5 4.16 18.35 -19.48
CA GLY A 5 4.08 17.75 -18.16
C GLY A 5 5.48 17.39 -17.65
N THR A 6 5.84 17.97 -16.51
CA THR A 6 7.08 17.79 -15.77
C THR A 6 7.30 16.32 -15.46
N LYS A 7 8.24 15.68 -16.18
CA LYS A 7 8.72 14.35 -15.84
C LYS A 7 9.58 14.49 -14.58
N ASN A 8 9.07 14.07 -13.44
CA ASN A 8 9.87 13.85 -12.25
C ASN A 8 10.95 12.82 -12.57
N ASN A 9 12.18 13.30 -12.78
CA ASN A 9 13.36 12.48 -12.96
C ASN A 9 13.66 11.78 -11.63
N ILE A 10 13.22 10.53 -11.50
CA ILE A 10 13.66 9.64 -10.42
C ILE A 10 15.11 9.26 -10.73
N HIS A 11 16.02 9.64 -9.83
CA HIS A 11 17.43 9.24 -9.88
C HIS A 11 17.54 7.72 -10.02
N ILE A 12 17.95 7.25 -11.20
CA ILE A 12 18.28 5.85 -11.44
C ILE A 12 19.63 5.59 -10.78
N ASN A 13 19.59 5.10 -9.54
CA ASN A 13 20.77 4.63 -8.83
C ASN A 13 21.36 3.46 -9.64
N ARG A 14 22.59 3.62 -10.16
CA ARG A 14 23.29 2.62 -11.00
C ARG A 14 23.76 1.36 -10.24
N GLY A 15 23.40 1.22 -8.96
CA GLY A 15 23.67 0.04 -8.13
C GLY A 15 22.46 -0.91 -8.05
N LYS A 16 22.69 -2.20 -7.73
CA LYS A 16 21.59 -3.14 -7.45
C LYS A 16 20.64 -2.54 -6.41
N PRO A 17 19.32 -2.56 -6.62
CA PRO A 17 18.36 -1.98 -5.69
C PRO A 17 18.44 -2.66 -4.33
N LYS A 18 18.56 -1.87 -3.26
CA LYS A 18 18.65 -2.36 -1.88
C LYS A 18 17.41 -1.93 -1.09
N ALA A 19 16.73 -2.90 -0.49
CA ALA A 19 15.63 -2.67 0.45
C ALA A 19 16.19 -2.40 1.86
N THR A 20 16.68 -1.18 2.10
CA THR A 20 17.17 -0.79 3.43
C THR A 20 16.02 -0.75 4.45
N PRO A 21 16.31 -0.91 5.75
CA PRO A 21 15.28 -0.79 6.80
C PRO A 21 14.52 0.54 6.75
N SER A 22 15.20 1.64 6.46
CA SER A 22 14.59 2.97 6.32
C SER A 22 13.58 3.04 5.17
N ILE A 23 13.91 2.46 4.01
CA ILE A 23 12.98 2.38 2.88
C ILE A 23 11.79 1.50 3.25
N LEU A 24 12.03 0.31 3.84
CA LEU A 24 10.97 -0.61 4.24
C LEU A 24 10.02 -0.02 5.31
N ALA A 25 10.50 0.90 6.13
CA ALA A 25 9.68 1.61 7.12
C ALA A 25 8.62 2.51 6.47
N SER A 26 8.74 2.84 5.18
CA SER A 26 7.76 3.63 4.43
C SER A 26 6.62 2.80 3.80
N ILE A 27 6.64 1.47 3.90
CA ILE A 27 5.56 0.60 3.38
C ILE A 27 4.18 0.95 3.94
N PRO A 28 3.99 1.24 5.25
CA PRO A 28 2.71 1.70 5.77
C PRO A 28 2.20 2.98 5.08
N GLN A 29 3.11 3.91 4.73
CA GLN A 29 2.73 5.11 4.00
C GLN A 29 2.24 4.79 2.59
N CYS A 30 2.89 3.84 1.90
CA CYS A 30 2.42 3.36 0.59
C CYS A 30 1.00 2.76 0.66
N LEU A 31 0.67 2.05 1.75
CA LEU A 31 -0.69 1.56 1.98
C LEU A 31 -1.68 2.71 2.19
N ARG A 32 -1.33 3.71 3.01
CA ARG A 32 -2.18 4.89 3.27
C ARG A 32 -2.50 5.63 1.97
N THR A 33 -1.50 5.91 1.14
CA THR A 33 -1.71 6.54 -0.18
C THR A 33 -2.65 5.71 -1.04
N ALA A 34 -2.49 4.38 -1.08
CA ALA A 34 -3.37 3.50 -1.84
C ALA A 34 -4.83 3.50 -1.34
N LEU A 35 -5.04 3.68 -0.03
CA LEU A 35 -6.37 3.81 0.56
C LEU A 35 -6.99 5.17 0.25
N MET A 36 -6.20 6.24 0.31
CA MET A 36 -6.68 7.61 0.04
C MET A 36 -7.09 7.81 -1.41
N GLU A 37 -6.28 7.36 -2.37
CA GLU A 37 -6.64 7.42 -3.80
C GLU A 37 -7.99 6.75 -4.08
N LYS A 38 -8.28 5.67 -3.35
CA LYS A 38 -9.55 4.96 -3.51
C LYS A 38 -10.71 5.65 -2.83
N ILE A 39 -10.50 6.35 -1.72
CA ILE A 39 -11.53 7.22 -1.14
C ILE A 39 -11.91 8.29 -2.17
N ASP A 40 -10.92 8.96 -2.75
CA ASP A 40 -11.14 10.07 -3.70
C ASP A 40 -11.87 9.60 -4.97
N GLU A 41 -11.54 8.40 -5.46
CA GLU A 41 -12.24 7.75 -6.58
C GLU A 41 -13.65 7.24 -6.22
N SER A 42 -13.92 6.92 -4.94
CA SER A 42 -15.13 6.19 -4.51
C SER A 42 -16.37 7.04 -4.28
N LYS A 43 -16.40 8.30 -4.74
CA LYS A 43 -17.57 9.19 -4.63
C LYS A 43 -18.89 8.59 -5.16
N GLU A 44 -18.86 7.43 -5.85
CA GLU A 44 -20.08 6.84 -6.44
C GLU A 44 -20.49 5.42 -6.04
N CYS A 45 -19.74 4.55 -5.33
CA CYS A 45 -20.35 3.22 -5.08
C CYS A 45 -19.82 2.23 -4.02
N LYS A 46 -18.60 2.33 -3.45
CA LYS A 46 -18.12 1.24 -2.54
C LYS A 46 -17.27 1.76 -1.39
N ASN A 47 -17.84 1.71 -0.17
CA ASN A 47 -17.15 2.01 1.10
C ASN A 47 -16.07 0.98 1.50
N SER A 48 -15.78 -0.01 0.66
CA SER A 48 -14.82 -1.06 0.97
C SER A 48 -13.87 -1.36 -0.18
N LEU A 49 -12.59 -1.52 0.16
CA LEU A 49 -11.50 -1.79 -0.78
C LEU A 49 -10.81 -3.11 -0.44
N LEU A 50 -10.60 -3.95 -1.44
CA LEU A 50 -9.76 -5.14 -1.31
C LEU A 50 -8.33 -4.82 -1.76
N ILE A 51 -7.37 -4.98 -0.86
CA ILE A 51 -5.94 -4.91 -1.20
C ILE A 51 -5.29 -6.22 -0.80
N SER A 52 -4.40 -6.72 -1.65
CA SER A 52 -3.53 -7.84 -1.31
C SER A 52 -2.11 -7.37 -0.95
N SER A 53 -1.45 -8.12 -0.06
CA SER A 53 -0.06 -7.87 0.34
C SER A 53 0.89 -7.84 -0.86
N ASN A 54 0.64 -8.67 -1.88
CA ASN A 54 1.42 -8.68 -3.12
C ASN A 54 1.13 -7.45 -4.00
N THR A 55 -0.12 -7.00 -4.07
CA THR A 55 -0.48 -5.77 -4.81
C THR A 55 0.24 -4.57 -4.19
N LEU A 56 0.23 -4.45 -2.86
CA LEU A 56 0.97 -3.40 -2.16
C LEU A 56 2.48 -3.51 -2.42
N ALA A 57 3.06 -4.72 -2.32
CA ALA A 57 4.48 -4.93 -2.57
C ALA A 57 4.88 -4.52 -4.00
N ASN A 58 4.09 -4.91 -5.00
CA ASN A 58 4.34 -4.56 -6.39
C ASN A 58 4.28 -3.04 -6.61
N ARG A 59 3.26 -2.38 -6.04
CA ARG A 59 3.13 -0.91 -6.07
C ARG A 59 4.32 -0.23 -5.39
N PHE A 60 4.72 -0.70 -4.21
CA PHE A 60 5.85 -0.17 -3.47
C PHE A 60 7.16 -0.29 -4.28
N ILE A 61 7.41 -1.45 -4.87
CA ILE A 61 8.61 -1.69 -5.68
C ILE A 61 8.65 -0.78 -6.91
N LEU A 62 7.50 -0.62 -7.58
CA LEU A 62 7.37 0.28 -8.72
C LEU A 62 7.65 1.73 -8.32
N ASN A 63 7.08 2.19 -7.21
CA ASN A 63 7.23 3.58 -6.77
C ASN A 63 8.66 3.90 -6.31
N GLN A 64 9.34 2.96 -5.66
CA GLN A 64 10.68 3.19 -5.10
C GLN A 64 11.80 2.99 -6.13
N TRP A 65 11.65 2.03 -7.06
CA TRP A 65 12.73 1.64 -7.97
C TRP A 65 12.34 1.65 -9.46
N GLY A 66 11.08 1.91 -9.81
CA GLY A 66 10.60 1.82 -11.19
C GLY A 66 10.52 0.37 -11.72
N ILE A 67 10.65 -0.63 -10.85
CA ILE A 67 10.74 -2.03 -11.24
C ILE A 67 9.34 -2.65 -11.33
N ARG A 68 9.04 -3.26 -12.49
CA ARG A 68 7.75 -3.88 -12.77
C ARG A 68 7.68 -5.34 -12.28
N PRO A 69 6.49 -5.88 -11.98
CA PRO A 69 6.33 -7.28 -11.61
C PRO A 69 6.88 -8.29 -12.63
N SER A 70 6.85 -7.94 -13.92
CA SER A 70 7.44 -8.77 -14.99
C SER A 70 8.95 -8.98 -14.83
N GLN A 71 9.65 -8.03 -14.18
CA GLN A 71 11.09 -8.09 -13.91
C GLN A 71 11.42 -8.88 -12.64
N ARG A 72 10.44 -9.53 -11.99
CA ARG A 72 10.63 -10.24 -10.72
C ARG A 72 11.80 -11.23 -10.74
N ARG A 73 11.99 -11.98 -11.83
CA ARG A 73 13.06 -12.98 -11.93
C ARG A 73 14.45 -12.35 -11.80
N GLN A 74 14.63 -11.13 -12.32
CA GLN A 74 15.88 -10.38 -12.26
C GLN A 74 16.13 -9.79 -10.86
N TYR A 75 15.07 -9.49 -10.10
CA TYR A 75 15.15 -8.84 -8.79
C TYR A 75 14.54 -9.71 -7.67
N THR A 76 14.75 -11.03 -7.71
CA THR A 76 14.08 -11.99 -6.83
C THR A 76 14.22 -11.65 -5.34
N ASN A 77 15.41 -11.26 -4.89
CA ASN A 77 15.67 -10.91 -3.49
C ASN A 77 14.88 -9.66 -3.06
N LEU A 78 14.86 -8.61 -3.89
CA LEU A 78 14.09 -7.40 -3.62
C LEU A 78 12.61 -7.72 -3.46
N PHE A 79 12.04 -8.47 -4.41
CA PHE A 79 10.64 -8.87 -4.35
C PHE A 79 10.33 -9.73 -3.12
N SER A 80 11.24 -10.63 -2.74
CA SER A 80 11.06 -11.49 -1.57
C SER A 80 10.96 -10.67 -0.28
N VAL A 81 11.95 -9.80 -0.04
CA VAL A 81 12.05 -8.97 1.18
C VAL A 81 10.86 -8.02 1.30
N VAL A 82 10.51 -7.30 0.23
CA VAL A 82 9.37 -6.37 0.27
C VAL A 82 8.06 -7.13 0.52
N ARG A 83 7.85 -8.27 -0.16
CA ARG A 83 6.63 -9.07 0.06
C ARG A 83 6.54 -9.61 1.47
N GLU A 84 7.65 -10.02 2.07
CA GLU A 84 7.67 -10.44 3.46
C GLU A 84 7.25 -9.31 4.41
N ARG A 85 7.77 -8.11 4.18
CA ARG A 85 7.40 -6.95 4.99
C ARG A 85 5.94 -6.56 4.82
N CYS A 86 5.42 -6.56 3.59
CA CYS A 86 3.99 -6.32 3.34
C CYS A 86 3.10 -7.41 3.97
N ARG A 87 3.48 -8.69 3.90
CA ARG A 87 2.76 -9.79 4.56
C ARG A 87 2.71 -9.59 6.08
N THR A 88 3.84 -9.21 6.68
CA THR A 88 3.93 -8.92 8.12
C THR A 88 3.00 -7.78 8.51
N LEU A 89 3.01 -6.68 7.75
CA LEU A 89 2.10 -5.55 7.96
C LEU A 89 0.63 -5.95 7.84
N PHE A 90 0.29 -6.76 6.84
CA PHE A 90 -1.08 -7.22 6.61
C PHE A 90 -1.56 -8.14 7.73
N ASN A 91 -0.71 -9.05 8.21
CA ASN A 91 -1.04 -9.89 9.35
C ASN A 91 -1.23 -9.04 10.63
N TYR A 92 -0.41 -8.01 10.83
CA TYR A 92 -0.58 -7.07 11.93
C TYR A 92 -1.96 -6.39 11.88
N TYR A 93 -2.34 -5.80 10.75
CA TYR A 93 -3.64 -5.14 10.61
C TYR A 93 -4.82 -6.12 10.64
N SER A 94 -4.65 -7.33 10.11
CA SER A 94 -5.64 -8.39 10.23
C SER A 94 -5.94 -8.74 11.69
N LYS A 95 -4.94 -8.68 12.59
CA LYS A 95 -5.13 -8.92 14.03
C LYS A 95 -5.74 -7.70 14.71
N ARG A 96 -5.29 -6.49 14.36
CA ARG A 96 -5.75 -5.24 14.97
C ARG A 96 -7.18 -4.88 14.59
N ARG A 97 -7.69 -5.40 13.47
CA ARG A 97 -9.05 -5.15 12.92
C ARG A 97 -9.37 -3.69 12.57
N LYS A 98 -8.45 -2.76 12.83
CA LYS A 98 -8.59 -1.36 12.48
C LYS A 98 -7.27 -0.70 12.14
N ILE A 99 -7.36 0.35 11.35
CA ILE A 99 -6.29 1.29 11.05
C ILE A 99 -6.83 2.70 11.29
N GLN A 100 -5.98 3.54 11.88
CA GLN A 100 -6.22 4.96 11.99
C GLN A 100 -4.95 5.74 11.74
N TRP A 101 -5.08 6.92 11.13
CA TRP A 101 -4.01 7.91 11.05
C TRP A 101 -4.60 9.31 10.89
N ASN A 102 -3.78 10.30 11.21
CA ASN A 102 -4.10 11.71 11.03
C ASN A 102 -3.24 12.26 9.89
N ASP A 103 -3.82 13.11 9.07
CA ASP A 103 -3.16 13.85 8.00
C ASP A 103 -3.53 15.33 8.14
N GLY A 104 -2.75 16.04 8.97
CA GLY A 104 -3.09 17.39 9.42
C GLY A 104 -4.38 17.41 10.22
N GLU A 105 -5.40 18.07 9.68
CA GLU A 105 -6.72 18.23 10.32
C GLU A 105 -7.65 17.03 10.14
N LYS A 106 -7.36 16.12 9.20
CA LYS A 106 -8.24 14.99 8.89
C LYS A 106 -7.78 13.72 9.59
N SER A 107 -8.71 13.05 10.25
CA SER A 107 -8.51 11.70 10.79
C SER A 107 -9.18 10.67 9.89
N TYR A 108 -8.43 9.62 9.54
CA TYR A 108 -8.91 8.54 8.70
C TYR A 108 -9.08 7.27 9.52
N TYR A 109 -10.23 6.63 9.41
CA TYR A 109 -10.57 5.41 10.12
C TYR A 109 -10.97 4.31 9.15
N PHE A 110 -10.38 3.13 9.33
CA PHE A 110 -10.71 1.96 8.53
C PHE A 110 -10.90 0.72 9.38
N GLY A 111 -12.03 0.05 9.18
CA GLY A 111 -12.22 -1.34 9.60
C GLY A 111 -11.42 -2.28 8.70
N VAL A 112 -10.84 -3.33 9.27
CA VAL A 112 -9.98 -4.29 8.57
C VAL A 112 -10.48 -5.71 8.79
N HIS A 113 -10.87 -6.35 7.69
CA HIS A 113 -11.33 -7.74 7.69
C HIS A 113 -10.44 -8.57 6.78
N ARG A 114 -10.04 -9.74 7.24
CA ARG A 114 -9.37 -10.71 6.36
C ARG A 114 -10.39 -11.23 5.37
N PHE A 115 -10.11 -11.03 4.08
CA PHE A 115 -10.93 -11.55 3.00
C PHE A 115 -10.47 -12.95 2.60
N ASP A 116 -9.17 -13.12 2.35
CA ASP A 116 -8.60 -14.39 1.91
C ASP A 116 -7.09 -14.48 2.19
N LYS A 117 -6.50 -15.67 2.04
CA LYS A 117 -5.06 -15.90 2.00
C LYS A 117 -4.71 -17.05 1.05
N VAL A 118 -4.06 -16.72 -0.06
CA VAL A 118 -3.64 -17.70 -1.08
C VAL A 118 -2.12 -17.73 -1.18
N ARG A 119 -1.51 -18.90 -0.92
CA ARG A 119 -0.05 -19.12 -1.05
C ARG A 119 0.79 -18.01 -0.38
N GLY A 120 0.39 -17.60 0.81
CA GLY A 120 1.05 -16.55 1.59
C GLY A 120 0.67 -15.11 1.23
N ASN A 121 -0.04 -14.86 0.12
CA ASN A 121 -0.61 -13.54 -0.18
C ASN A 121 -1.84 -13.29 0.70
N VAL A 122 -1.76 -12.32 1.60
CA VAL A 122 -2.88 -11.93 2.47
C VAL A 122 -3.72 -10.88 1.76
N ILE A 123 -5.04 -11.10 1.70
CA ILE A 123 -5.99 -10.14 1.11
C ILE A 123 -6.87 -9.60 2.24
N LEU A 124 -6.89 -8.28 2.39
CA LEU A 124 -7.69 -7.59 3.38
C LEU A 124 -8.72 -6.70 2.71
N ARG A 125 -9.91 -6.69 3.29
CA ARG A 125 -10.94 -5.69 3.05
C ARG A 125 -10.75 -4.55 4.04
N PHE A 126 -10.57 -3.35 3.51
CA PHE A 126 -10.52 -2.10 4.24
C PHE A 126 -11.85 -1.39 4.04
N VAL A 127 -12.56 -1.11 5.12
CA VAL A 127 -13.86 -0.42 5.09
C VAL A 127 -13.64 0.97 5.64
N SER A 128 -13.89 2.02 4.84
CA SER A 128 -13.82 3.40 5.31
C SER A 128 -14.92 3.63 6.34
N ILE A 129 -14.55 4.16 7.51
CA ILE A 129 -15.49 4.49 8.58
C ILE A 129 -15.64 6.02 8.60
N PRO A 130 -16.84 6.55 8.34
CA PRO A 130 -17.12 7.97 8.48
C PRO A 130 -16.83 8.48 9.90
N PRO A 131 -16.36 9.73 10.06
CA PRO A 131 -16.00 10.26 11.37
C PRO A 131 -17.14 10.22 12.41
N ASP A 132 -18.39 10.32 11.98
CA ASP A 132 -19.60 10.25 12.81
C ASP A 132 -19.92 8.84 13.33
N ARG A 133 -19.27 7.79 12.78
CA ARG A 133 -19.56 6.37 13.10
C ARG A 133 -18.39 5.61 13.73
N GLN A 134 -17.38 6.32 14.21
CA GLN A 134 -16.15 5.72 14.76
C GLN A 134 -16.39 4.80 15.98
N TRP A 135 -17.45 5.04 16.76
CA TRP A 135 -17.74 4.34 18.02
C TRP A 135 -18.49 3.00 17.84
N ALA A 136 -18.96 2.70 16.63
CA ALA A 136 -19.77 1.53 16.34
C ALA A 136 -18.95 0.30 15.85
N PHE A 137 -17.61 0.38 15.86
CA PHE A 137 -16.69 -0.61 15.27
C PHE A 137 -15.47 -0.94 16.13
#